data_AF-A0A435JE41-F1
#
_entry.id   AF-A0A435JE41-F1
#
_cell.length_a   1.000
_cell.length_b   1.000
_cell.length_c   1.000
_cell.angle_alpha   90.00
_cell.angle_beta   90.00
_cell.angle_gamma   90.00
#
_symmetry.space_group_name_H-M   'P 1'
#
loop_
_entity.id
_entity.type
_entity.pdbx_description
1 polymer ?
#
loop_
_entity_poly.entity_id
_entity_poly.type
_entity_poly.pdbx_seq_one_letter_code
_entity_poly.pdbx_strand_id
1 'polypeptide(L)'
;GQTFLRGWQKTDASGIVSFATIYPGWYRGRTTHIHFKVFPDDRSVMTGQLFFPDSLSEQIFTSVAPYNDRPGKRDTSNADDGIARRAGPQSQAALRELNDAYQALMIVAVKPG
;
A
#
# COMPACT_ATOMS: atom_id res chain seq x y z
N GLY A 1 -14.14 -7.25 -16.52
CA GLY A 1 -12.87 -6.65 -16.04
C GLY A 1 -12.07 -7.71 -15.33
N GLN A 2 -10.74 -7.62 -15.34
CA GLN A 2 -9.89 -8.56 -14.61
C GLN A 2 -9.86 -8.22 -13.11
N THR A 3 -9.88 -9.23 -12.24
CA THR A 3 -10.03 -9.09 -10.77
C THR A 3 -8.73 -9.31 -9.99
N PHE A 4 -7.59 -9.53 -10.67
CA PHE A 4 -6.29 -9.69 -10.01
C PHE A 4 -5.96 -8.46 -9.13
N LEU A 5 -5.27 -8.71 -8.01
CA LEU A 5 -4.84 -7.68 -7.04
C LEU A 5 -6.00 -6.83 -6.49
N ARG A 6 -7.20 -7.43 -6.40
CA ARG A 6 -8.39 -6.85 -5.79
C ARG A 6 -9.01 -7.89 -4.86
N GLY A 7 -9.41 -7.46 -3.67
CA GLY A 7 -10.07 -8.30 -2.70
C GLY A 7 -10.87 -7.46 -1.72
N TRP A 8 -11.80 -8.10 -1.04
CA TRP A 8 -12.52 -7.53 0.09
C TRP A 8 -12.60 -8.60 1.18
N GLN A 9 -12.58 -8.17 2.44
CA GLN A 9 -12.71 -9.03 3.60
C GLN A 9 -13.42 -8.25 4.71
N LYS A 10 -14.13 -8.97 5.57
CA LYS A 10 -14.68 -8.43 6.82
C LYS A 10 -13.60 -8.52 7.90
N THR A 11 -13.44 -7.48 8.71
CA THR A 11 -12.54 -7.53 9.86
C THR A 11 -13.05 -8.55 10.89
N ASP A 12 -12.12 -9.15 11.62
CA ASP A 12 -12.45 -10.00 12.75
C ASP A 12 -12.94 -9.20 13.97
N ALA A 13 -13.18 -9.90 15.09
CA ALA A 13 -13.63 -9.29 16.34
C ALA A 13 -12.62 -8.30 16.95
N SER A 14 -11.34 -8.38 16.54
CA SER A 14 -10.28 -7.45 16.95
C SER A 14 -10.08 -6.31 15.95
N GLY A 15 -10.91 -6.21 14.90
CA GLY A 15 -10.79 -5.18 13.86
C GLY A 15 -9.68 -5.44 12.85
N ILE A 16 -9.11 -6.65 12.81
CA ILE A 16 -7.98 -7.00 11.96
C ILE A 16 -8.47 -7.61 10.65
N VAL A 17 -7.77 -7.26 9.57
CA VAL A 17 -7.90 -7.90 8.26
C VAL A 17 -6.49 -8.07 7.68
N SER A 18 -6.26 -9.18 6.96
CA SER A 18 -4.97 -9.49 6.35
C SER A 18 -5.15 -9.90 4.90
N PHE A 19 -4.37 -9.32 3.99
CA PHE A 19 -4.35 -9.68 2.58
C PHE A 19 -2.98 -10.23 2.21
N ALA A 20 -2.95 -11.40 1.58
CA ALA A 20 -1.76 -11.88 0.88
C ALA A 20 -1.76 -11.29 -0.54
N THR A 21 -0.76 -10.49 -0.85
CA THR A 21 -0.58 -9.83 -2.16
C THR A 21 0.90 -9.70 -2.47
N ILE A 22 1.22 -9.38 -3.73
CA ILE A 22 2.57 -9.00 -4.14
C ILE A 22 2.86 -7.54 -3.80
N TYR A 23 4.14 -7.16 -3.83
CA TYR A 23 4.54 -5.76 -3.79
C TYR A 23 4.04 -5.00 -5.03
N PRO A 24 3.46 -3.79 -4.90
CA PRO A 24 2.94 -3.07 -6.05
C PRO A 24 4.06 -2.55 -6.95
N GLY A 25 3.82 -2.56 -8.26
CA GLY A 25 4.68 -1.85 -9.21
C GLY A 25 4.48 -0.33 -9.17
N TRP A 26 5.42 0.41 -9.75
CA TRP A 26 5.33 1.87 -9.87
C TRP A 26 4.65 2.31 -11.19
N TYR A 27 4.23 3.56 -11.30
CA TYR A 27 3.86 4.18 -12.58
C TYR A 27 4.17 5.67 -12.51
N ARG A 28 4.32 6.31 -13.68
CA ARG A 28 4.82 7.69 -13.74
C ARG A 28 3.96 8.64 -12.91
N GLY A 29 4.64 9.52 -12.17
CA GLY A 29 4.02 10.58 -11.37
C GLY A 29 3.41 10.11 -10.06
N ARG A 30 3.57 8.84 -9.66
CA ARG A 30 3.05 8.30 -8.39
C ARG A 30 4.09 7.44 -7.69
N THR A 31 4.18 7.60 -6.36
CA THR A 31 4.96 6.68 -5.52
C THR A 31 4.27 5.31 -5.43
N THR A 32 4.94 4.27 -4.94
CA THR A 32 4.37 2.93 -4.77
C THR A 32 3.31 2.91 -3.67
N HIS A 33 2.12 2.38 -3.96
CA HIS A 33 1.00 2.38 -3.01
C HIS A 33 0.02 1.22 -3.21
N ILE A 34 -0.75 0.92 -2.16
CA ILE A 34 -1.95 0.07 -2.19
C ILE A 34 -3.18 0.94 -1.90
N HIS A 35 -4.20 0.84 -2.73
CA HIS A 35 -5.51 1.45 -2.45
C HIS A 35 -6.30 0.62 -1.46
N PHE A 36 -7.01 1.28 -0.55
CA PHE A 36 -7.98 0.60 0.30
C PHE A 36 -9.23 1.46 0.52
N LYS A 37 -10.32 0.77 0.87
CA LYS A 37 -11.56 1.38 1.33
C LYS A 37 -12.03 0.65 2.58
N VAL A 38 -12.46 1.40 3.59
CA VAL A 38 -13.06 0.88 4.81
C VAL A 38 -14.51 1.30 4.85
N PHE A 39 -15.39 0.32 5.06
CA PHE A 39 -16.84 0.51 5.20
C PHE A 39 -17.20 0.16 6.65
N PRO A 40 -17.21 1.13 7.58
CA PRO A 40 -17.55 0.87 8.98
C PRO A 40 -19.05 0.56 9.17
N ASP A 41 -19.89 0.98 8.23
CA ASP A 41 -21.33 0.75 8.16
C ASP A 41 -21.81 0.83 6.70
N ASP A 42 -23.12 0.67 6.45
CA ASP A 42 -23.71 0.64 5.11
C ASP A 42 -23.77 2.01 4.40
N ARG A 43 -23.44 3.11 5.08
CA ARG A 43 -23.60 4.50 4.59
C ARG A 43 -22.28 5.24 4.50
N SER A 44 -21.26 4.78 5.22
CA SER A 44 -19.98 5.46 5.38
C SER A 44 -18.89 4.71 4.62
N VAL A 45 -17.98 5.47 3.99
CA VAL A 45 -16.76 4.92 3.40
C VAL A 45 -15.59 5.85 3.64
N MET A 46 -14.49 5.29 4.15
CA MET A 46 -13.20 5.94 4.19
C MET A 46 -12.33 5.37 3.07
N THR A 47 -11.79 6.23 2.21
CA THR A 47 -10.90 5.83 1.12
C THR A 47 -9.49 6.33 1.41
N GLY A 48 -8.50 5.44 1.30
CA GLY A 48 -7.12 5.77 1.59
C GLY A 48 -6.13 5.05 0.68
N GLN A 49 -4.86 5.36 0.92
CA GLN A 49 -3.73 4.72 0.26
C GLN A 49 -2.66 4.39 1.30
N LEU A 50 -2.16 3.16 1.26
CA LEU A 50 -1.02 2.70 2.04
C LEU A 50 0.24 2.92 1.20
N PHE A 51 1.21 3.63 1.77
CA PHE A 51 2.49 3.94 1.15
C PHE A 51 3.63 3.13 1.78
N PHE A 52 4.72 2.95 1.05
CA PHE A 52 5.89 2.21 1.51
C PHE A 52 7.10 3.14 1.66
N PRO A 53 8.04 2.87 2.58
CA PRO A 53 9.31 3.56 2.62
C PRO A 53 10.02 3.55 1.25
N ASP A 54 10.59 4.70 0.88
CA ASP A 54 11.26 4.86 -0.41
C ASP A 54 12.47 3.91 -0.54
N SER A 55 13.20 3.66 0.55
CA SER A 55 14.31 2.72 0.60
C SER A 55 13.91 1.28 0.24
N LEU A 56 12.76 0.81 0.73
CA LEU A 56 12.24 -0.51 0.35
C LEU A 56 11.88 -0.55 -1.14
N SER A 57 11.23 0.50 -1.63
CA SER A 57 10.87 0.59 -3.05
C SER A 57 12.10 0.56 -3.95
N GLU A 58 13.16 1.30 -3.59
CA GLU A 58 14.42 1.28 -4.30
C GLU A 58 15.09 -0.09 -4.28
N GLN A 59 15.15 -0.76 -3.12
CA GLN A 59 15.69 -2.11 -3.00
C GLN A 59 14.91 -3.07 -3.92
N ILE A 60 13.58 -3.13 -3.83
CA ILE A 60 12.78 -4.06 -4.61
C ILE A 60 12.95 -3.82 -6.11
N PHE A 61 12.83 -2.56 -6.56
CA PHE A 61 12.91 -2.23 -7.99
C PHE A 61 14.30 -2.33 -8.60
N THR A 62 15.35 -2.57 -7.80
CA THR A 62 16.72 -2.72 -8.30
C THR A 62 17.31 -4.12 -8.09
N SER A 63 16.78 -4.90 -7.15
CA SER A 63 17.39 -6.18 -6.75
C SER A 63 16.48 -7.40 -6.82
N VAL A 64 15.17 -7.25 -6.96
CA VAL A 64 14.21 -8.37 -6.88
C VAL A 64 13.57 -8.62 -8.24
N ALA A 65 13.72 -9.84 -8.78
CA ALA A 65 13.00 -10.25 -9.99
C ALA A 65 11.50 -10.47 -9.71
N PRO A 66 10.59 -10.14 -10.63
CA PRO A 66 10.81 -9.52 -11.94
C PRO A 66 10.80 -7.97 -11.89
N TYR A 67 10.81 -7.37 -10.70
CA TYR A 67 10.69 -5.92 -10.53
C TYR A 67 11.89 -5.17 -11.10
N ASN A 68 13.09 -5.73 -10.97
CA ASN A 68 14.34 -5.18 -11.49
C ASN A 68 14.51 -5.35 -13.01
N ASP A 69 13.73 -6.22 -13.65
CA ASP A 69 13.74 -6.39 -15.12
C ASP A 69 12.96 -5.29 -15.83
N ARG A 70 12.16 -4.51 -15.10
CA ARG A 70 11.34 -3.45 -15.66
C ARG A 70 12.22 -2.30 -16.18
N PRO A 71 12.08 -1.89 -17.46
CA PRO A 71 12.80 -0.74 -17.98
C PRO A 71 12.41 0.58 -17.30
N GLY A 72 13.42 1.40 -17.03
CA GLY A 72 13.26 2.71 -16.40
C GLY A 72 13.33 2.66 -14.88
N LYS A 73 13.46 3.84 -14.27
CA LYS A 73 13.47 4.01 -12.82
C LYS A 73 12.16 4.62 -12.38
N ARG A 74 11.72 4.28 -11.17
CA ARG A 74 10.68 5.03 -10.48
C ARG A 74 11.05 6.52 -10.48
N ASP A 75 10.11 7.37 -10.86
CA ASP A 75 10.33 8.82 -11.01
C ASP A 75 9.78 9.66 -9.85
N THR A 76 9.03 9.05 -8.92
CA THR A 76 8.28 9.77 -7.89
C THR A 76 8.49 9.13 -6.52
N SER A 77 9.08 9.88 -5.58
CA SER A 77 9.20 9.52 -4.17
C SER A 77 7.93 9.79 -3.36
N ASN A 78 7.87 9.36 -2.10
CA ASN A 78 6.79 9.76 -1.20
C ASN A 78 6.77 11.28 -0.98
N ALA A 79 7.94 11.93 -0.95
CA ALA A 79 8.05 13.38 -0.80
C ALA A 79 7.57 14.13 -2.06
N ASP A 80 7.71 13.53 -3.24
CA ASP A 80 7.31 14.16 -4.51
C ASP A 80 5.84 13.86 -4.87
N ASP A 81 5.27 12.78 -4.36
CA ASP A 81 3.87 12.41 -4.60
C ASP A 81 2.91 13.31 -3.78
N GLY A 82 2.12 14.12 -4.49
CA GLY A 82 1.17 15.03 -3.87
C GLY A 82 0.05 14.34 -3.07
N ILE A 83 -0.29 13.09 -3.36
CA ILE A 83 -1.26 12.31 -2.58
C ILE A 83 -0.59 11.76 -1.31
N ALA A 84 0.62 11.23 -1.41
CA ALA A 84 1.36 10.74 -0.24
C ALA A 84 1.60 11.87 0.77
N ARG A 85 2.01 13.06 0.30
CA ARG A 85 2.17 14.23 1.16
C ARG A 85 0.88 14.65 1.87
N ARG A 86 -0.26 14.62 1.18
CA ARG A 86 -1.57 14.96 1.77
C ARG A 86 -2.05 13.89 2.75
N ALA A 87 -1.75 12.62 2.48
CA ALA A 87 -2.13 11.50 3.34
C ALA A 87 -1.30 11.47 4.64
N GLY A 88 -0.09 12.03 4.61
CA GLY A 88 0.77 12.20 5.77
C GLY A 88 1.44 10.90 6.25
N PRO A 89 2.28 11.01 7.29
CA PRO A 89 3.12 9.90 7.75
C PRO A 89 2.33 8.70 8.29
N GLN A 90 1.10 8.91 8.79
CA GLN A 90 0.24 7.82 9.29
C GLN A 90 -0.24 6.86 8.19
N SER A 91 -0.14 7.26 6.92
CA SER A 91 -0.48 6.42 5.78
C SER A 91 0.71 5.60 5.26
N GLN A 92 1.89 5.72 5.89
CA GLN A 92 3.04 4.87 5.57
C GLN A 92 2.97 3.57 6.39
N ALA A 93 3.27 2.45 5.74
CA ALA A 93 3.28 1.15 6.38
C ALA A 93 4.43 1.01 7.37
N ALA A 94 4.13 0.50 8.56
CA ALA A 94 5.13 -0.14 9.41
C ALA A 94 5.51 -1.49 8.77
N LEU A 95 6.81 -1.71 8.57
CA LEU A 95 7.31 -2.89 7.88
C LEU A 95 8.02 -3.84 8.84
N ARG A 96 7.83 -5.13 8.56
CA ARG A 96 8.65 -6.21 9.10
C ARG A 96 9.04 -7.14 7.95
N GLU A 97 10.33 -7.29 7.74
CA GLU A 97 10.88 -8.28 6.81
C GLU A 97 10.79 -9.68 7.44
N LEU A 98 10.39 -10.65 6.62
CA LEU A 98 10.33 -12.07 6.93
C LEU A 98 11.21 -12.81 5.92
N ASN A 99 11.42 -14.12 6.11
CA ASN A 99 12.34 -14.91 5.26
C ASN A 99 12.00 -14.85 3.75
N ASP A 100 10.73 -14.78 3.40
CA ASP A 100 10.23 -14.87 2.03
C ASP A 100 9.13 -13.83 1.71
N ALA A 101 8.89 -12.89 2.62
CA ALA A 101 7.81 -11.91 2.51
C ALA A 101 8.09 -10.63 3.29
N TYR A 102 7.31 -9.60 3.00
CA TYR A 102 7.19 -8.42 3.85
C TYR A 102 5.82 -8.40 4.51
N GLN A 103 5.79 -8.12 5.80
CA GLN A 103 4.56 -7.72 6.47
C GLN A 103 4.50 -6.20 6.49
N ALA A 104 3.47 -5.65 5.85
CA ALA A 104 3.12 -4.23 5.90
C ALA A 104 1.89 -4.05 6.78
N LEU A 105 2.02 -3.23 7.82
CA LEU A 105 0.97 -2.93 8.79
C LEU A 105 0.65 -1.43 8.78
N MET A 106 -0.64 -1.11 8.87
CA MET A 106 -1.13 0.25 9.02
C MET A 106 -2.37 0.22 9.90
N ILE A 107 -2.43 1.15 10.85
CA ILE A 107 -3.61 1.34 11.71
C ILE A 107 -4.49 2.38 11.06
N VAL A 108 -5.76 2.04 10.83
CA VAL A 108 -6.75 2.95 10.26
C VAL A 108 -7.77 3.31 11.33
N ALA A 109 -7.77 4.58 11.76
CA ALA A 109 -8.83 5.11 12.60
C ALA A 109 -9.94 5.68 11.70
N VAL A 110 -11.16 5.15 11.84
CA VAL A 110 -12.33 5.63 11.10
C VAL A 110 -13.38 6.07 12.11
N LYS A 111 -13.95 7.27 11.92
CA LYS A 111 -15.11 7.72 12.67
C LYS A 111 -16.37 7.25 11.94
N PRO A 112 -17.21 6.37 12.54
CA PRO A 112 -18.51 6.05 11.96
C PRO A 112 -19.40 7.29 11.91
N GLY A 113 -20.28 7.34 10.91
CA GLY A 113 -21.26 8.43 10.71
C GLY A 113 -22.42 8.37 11.68
#